data_AF-A0A0K0DQ91-F1
#
_entry.id   AF-A0A0K0DQ91-F1
#
_cell.length_a   1.000
_cell.length_b   1.000
_cell.length_c   1.000
_cell.angle_alpha   90.00
_cell.angle_beta   90.00
_cell.angle_gamma   90.00
#
_symmetry.space_group_name_H-M   'P 1'
#
loop_
_entity.id
_entity.type
_entity.pdbx_description
1 polymer ?
#
loop_
_entity_poly.entity_id
_entity_poly.type
_entity_poly.pdbx_seq_one_letter_code
_entity_poly.pdbx_strand_id
1 'polypeptide(L)'
;VVLRGCSDLRAAKPNADETETVVQLSHWVKKWYPQNVDAPTVNRLCGSGFQTVISAAHLIKLGESKLVVAGGSENIAQVPFAVRNVRFGTALGAKYEFEDMLWESLSDPYAKLSMGQTAEKLRAQYKVSCTDADEFALRSQQLWEKAQSAGFFKAEIAPITVKGKKGEETFEVDEHPRPLTTLDSLVELKPVFQKDGLVNAGNASCICDGATAMVVAGDEAVEEYDLKPLIGVVSYATVGCVPTIMGIGPAPVIRQVLVQTGLKFSDIDIFEVNEAFVPQTLAVQRELGIPMEKLNLNGGAIALGHPLGASGARIRVRLVHELRRRNTKNIIYLALKALFLPGLQALLLNTLSKLTFSDSKRFNVLINDVFSSVNKEMATFGDLIEPLKSASNEMNIELTDKQLQKVFQLYEQLRQRIGVVVVGPTGSGKSTIWRVLKKAQLAAGVALRTVSFNPKAMNRMRLLGHMDIDTREWSDGILTMAARELTMPSGERIQFDNNVNFLFETDSLQFASPATVSRMGMIFVSEEDISVKEVVAQWVKSLVDEHPDLPDWIDEHFYRCYEWCVLAGLVNGIGRVAAAHNGLSHLR
;
A
#
# COMPACT_ATOMS: atom_id res chain seq x y z
N VAL A 1 18.82 -7.56 -16.79
CA VAL A 1 19.62 -8.82 -16.90
C VAL A 1 18.66 -10.00 -16.90
N VAL A 2 18.76 -10.94 -17.85
CA VAL A 2 17.89 -12.14 -17.90
C VAL A 2 18.65 -13.37 -17.42
N LEU A 3 18.19 -14.05 -16.37
CA LEU A 3 18.81 -15.25 -15.78
C LEU A 3 17.90 -16.47 -15.93
N ARG A 4 18.42 -17.60 -16.45
CA ARG A 4 17.63 -18.82 -16.77
C ARG A 4 17.98 -20.04 -15.92
N GLY A 5 17.08 -20.47 -15.03
CA GLY A 5 17.13 -21.78 -14.38
C GLY A 5 18.08 -21.87 -13.17
N CYS A 6 17.54 -21.70 -11.97
CA CYS A 6 18.27 -21.94 -10.72
C CYS A 6 17.37 -22.67 -9.72
N SER A 7 17.79 -23.87 -9.34
CA SER A 7 17.18 -24.75 -8.34
C SER A 7 18.07 -24.82 -7.10
N ASP A 8 17.44 -24.63 -5.93
CA ASP A 8 17.87 -24.94 -4.56
C ASP A 8 18.75 -23.97 -3.77
N LEU A 9 18.17 -23.35 -2.72
CA LEU A 9 18.83 -22.97 -1.46
C LEU A 9 17.83 -22.95 -0.25
N ARG A 10 17.94 -23.93 0.66
CA ARG A 10 17.52 -23.93 2.08
C ARG A 10 18.79 -23.63 2.94
N ALA A 11 18.82 -23.14 4.17
CA ALA A 11 17.92 -22.57 5.18
C ALA A 11 18.82 -21.91 6.26
N ALA A 12 18.32 -20.88 6.98
CA ALA A 12 18.70 -20.58 8.38
C ALA A 12 17.67 -19.63 9.01
N LYS A 13 17.21 -19.97 10.22
CA LYS A 13 16.36 -19.21 11.18
C LYS A 13 17.19 -19.02 12.47
N PRO A 14 16.72 -18.28 13.49
CA PRO A 14 16.30 -16.88 13.55
C PRO A 14 17.05 -16.12 14.69
N ASN A 15 16.95 -14.79 14.77
CA ASN A 15 16.69 -14.03 16.01
C ASN A 15 17.04 -12.53 15.88
N ALA A 16 16.26 -11.74 16.62
CA ALA A 16 16.41 -10.34 17.03
C ALA A 16 15.53 -9.31 16.28
N ASP A 17 14.29 -9.25 16.78
CA ASP A 17 13.27 -8.20 16.73
C ASP A 17 13.78 -6.84 17.22
N GLU A 18 13.11 -5.68 17.10
CA GLU A 18 12.07 -5.09 16.25
C GLU A 18 12.07 -3.58 16.63
N THR A 19 11.49 -2.75 15.77
CA THR A 19 11.35 -1.29 15.83
C THR A 19 10.79 -0.71 17.15
N GLU A 20 11.53 0.21 17.77
CA GLU A 20 11.31 0.74 19.14
C GLU A 20 10.05 1.59 19.35
N THR A 21 9.42 2.14 18.30
CA THR A 21 8.16 2.91 18.45
C THR A 21 6.97 2.02 18.82
N VAL A 22 7.02 0.73 18.44
CA VAL A 22 6.01 -0.29 18.79
C VAL A 22 6.16 -0.77 20.24
N VAL A 23 7.35 -0.63 20.83
CA VAL A 23 7.68 -1.18 22.15
C VAL A 23 7.09 -0.34 23.30
N GLN A 24 6.92 0.97 23.14
CA GLN A 24 6.45 1.81 24.25
C GLN A 24 4.97 1.57 24.61
N LEU A 25 4.07 1.47 23.61
CA LEU A 25 2.64 1.20 23.85
C LEU A 25 2.42 -0.18 24.50
N SER A 26 3.15 -1.20 24.02
CA SER A 26 3.08 -2.55 24.61
C SER A 26 3.59 -2.59 26.06
N HIS A 27 4.54 -1.72 26.44
CA HIS A 27 5.03 -1.61 27.81
C HIS A 27 4.00 -1.01 28.78
N TRP A 28 3.23 -0.02 28.34
CA TRP A 28 2.15 0.55 29.15
C TRP A 28 1.01 -0.46 29.33
N VAL A 29 0.55 -1.12 28.26
CA VAL A 29 -0.50 -2.15 28.35
C VAL A 29 -0.07 -3.32 29.26
N LYS A 30 1.20 -3.75 29.21
CA LYS A 30 1.76 -4.82 30.05
C LYS A 30 1.72 -4.55 31.56
N LYS A 31 1.68 -3.29 32.00
CA LYS A 31 1.67 -2.94 33.44
C LYS A 31 0.27 -2.94 34.06
N TRP A 32 -0.76 -2.81 33.23
CA TRP A 32 -2.15 -2.59 33.69
C TRP A 32 -3.13 -3.70 33.30
N TYR A 33 -2.82 -4.50 32.28
CA TYR A 33 -3.68 -5.61 31.82
C TYR A 33 -3.08 -6.98 32.18
N PRO A 34 -3.93 -7.98 32.48
CA PRO A 34 -3.48 -9.37 32.62
C PRO A 34 -2.70 -9.81 31.38
N GLN A 35 -1.67 -10.65 31.56
CA GLN A 35 -0.80 -11.14 30.46
C GLN A 35 -1.57 -11.86 29.34
N ASN A 36 -2.82 -12.27 29.60
CA ASN A 36 -3.66 -13.04 28.69
C ASN A 36 -4.59 -12.15 27.82
N VAL A 37 -4.45 -10.83 27.85
CA VAL A 37 -5.24 -9.91 27.02
C VAL A 37 -4.51 -9.62 25.72
N ASP A 38 -5.16 -9.90 24.58
CA ASP A 38 -4.64 -9.55 23.25
C ASP A 38 -4.65 -8.02 23.04
N ALA A 39 -3.60 -7.49 22.41
CA ALA A 39 -3.37 -6.06 22.26
C ALA A 39 -2.69 -5.70 20.92
N PRO A 40 -3.37 -5.87 19.77
CA PRO A 40 -2.82 -5.53 18.47
C PRO A 40 -2.66 -4.01 18.31
N THR A 41 -1.56 -3.59 17.68
CA THR A 41 -1.33 -2.19 17.30
C THR A 41 -1.74 -1.97 15.85
N VAL A 42 -2.53 -0.94 15.60
CA VAL A 42 -3.07 -0.62 14.28
C VAL A 42 -2.45 0.68 13.76
N ASN A 43 -1.85 0.65 12.57
CA ASN A 43 -1.40 1.85 11.88
C ASN A 43 -2.25 2.13 10.65
N ARG A 44 -2.92 3.29 10.68
CA ARG A 44 -3.65 3.88 9.55
C ARG A 44 -3.39 5.40 9.48
N LEU A 45 -2.18 5.83 9.84
CA LEU A 45 -1.79 7.25 10.00
C LEU A 45 -2.81 7.98 10.90
N CYS A 46 -3.25 9.20 10.54
CA CYS A 46 -4.31 9.92 11.26
C CYS A 46 -5.63 9.13 11.44
N GLY A 47 -5.81 8.06 10.66
CA GLY A 47 -6.94 7.13 10.73
C GLY A 47 -6.83 6.06 11.82
N SER A 48 -5.67 5.90 12.47
CA SER A 48 -5.39 4.79 13.40
C SER A 48 -6.39 4.74 14.54
N GLY A 49 -6.57 5.87 15.24
CA GLY A 49 -7.58 6.02 16.27
C GLY A 49 -8.93 5.54 15.76
N PHE A 50 -9.41 6.06 14.62
CA PHE A 50 -10.71 5.66 14.07
C PHE A 50 -10.85 4.14 13.90
N GLN A 51 -9.82 3.52 13.31
CA GLN A 51 -9.80 2.11 12.99
C GLN A 51 -9.93 1.22 14.23
N THR A 52 -9.38 1.60 15.38
CA THR A 52 -9.45 0.75 16.59
C THR A 52 -10.87 0.51 17.07
N VAL A 53 -11.78 1.47 16.95
CA VAL A 53 -13.21 1.25 17.29
C VAL A 53 -13.94 0.44 16.23
N ILE A 54 -13.56 0.56 14.95
CA ILE A 54 -14.12 -0.32 13.91
C ILE A 54 -13.70 -1.76 14.19
N SER A 55 -12.43 -1.98 14.49
CA SER A 55 -11.93 -3.30 14.89
C SER A 55 -12.63 -3.81 16.15
N ALA A 56 -12.82 -2.96 17.17
CA ALA A 56 -13.60 -3.32 18.36
C ALA A 56 -15.05 -3.71 18.02
N ALA A 57 -15.72 -2.93 17.18
CA ALA A 57 -17.08 -3.22 16.73
C ALA A 57 -17.16 -4.53 15.93
N HIS A 58 -16.13 -4.85 15.13
CA HIS A 58 -16.05 -6.14 14.43
C HIS A 58 -15.87 -7.30 15.39
N LEU A 59 -14.93 -7.22 16.33
CA LEU A 59 -14.70 -8.25 17.34
C LEU A 59 -15.98 -8.55 18.14
N ILE A 60 -16.70 -7.49 18.51
CA ILE A 60 -17.98 -7.60 19.23
C ILE A 60 -19.08 -8.22 18.37
N LYS A 61 -19.28 -7.73 17.14
CA LYS A 61 -20.30 -8.26 16.23
C LYS A 61 -20.06 -9.72 15.81
N LEU A 62 -18.80 -10.16 15.78
CA LEU A 62 -18.40 -11.53 15.44
C LEU A 62 -18.43 -12.46 16.67
N GLY A 63 -18.71 -11.94 17.87
CA GLY A 63 -18.72 -12.73 19.10
C GLY A 63 -17.32 -13.14 19.61
N GLU A 64 -16.26 -12.52 19.09
CA GLU A 64 -14.87 -12.81 19.49
C GLU A 64 -14.49 -12.11 20.80
N SER A 65 -15.12 -10.96 21.09
CA SER A 65 -14.94 -10.20 22.34
C SER A 65 -16.25 -9.55 22.76
N LYS A 66 -16.54 -9.47 24.06
CA LYS A 66 -17.70 -8.71 24.57
C LYS A 66 -17.37 -7.25 24.92
N LEU A 67 -16.11 -7.01 25.25
CA LEU A 67 -15.60 -5.73 25.74
C LEU A 67 -14.20 -5.50 25.16
N VAL A 68 -13.95 -4.31 24.61
CA VAL A 68 -12.67 -3.96 23.97
C VAL A 68 -12.28 -2.54 24.36
N VAL A 69 -11.00 -2.34 24.69
CA VAL A 69 -10.42 -1.01 24.88
C VAL A 69 -9.85 -0.56 23.54
N ALA A 70 -10.43 0.49 22.98
CA ALA A 70 -10.03 1.09 21.71
C ALA A 70 -9.46 2.48 21.96
N GLY A 71 -8.57 2.94 21.09
CA GLY A 71 -7.94 4.24 21.28
C GLY A 71 -6.86 4.54 20.26
N GLY A 72 -5.98 5.45 20.64
CA GLY A 72 -4.74 5.74 19.94
C GLY A 72 -3.86 6.64 20.81
N SER A 73 -2.56 6.55 20.60
CA SER A 73 -1.58 7.44 21.20
C SER A 73 -0.57 7.86 20.15
N GLU A 74 0.00 9.03 20.33
CA GLU A 74 1.14 9.51 19.56
C GLU A 74 2.04 10.33 20.49
N ASN A 75 3.34 10.14 20.36
CA ASN A 75 4.35 11.01 20.97
C ASN A 75 5.29 11.44 19.85
N ILE A 76 4.92 12.52 19.17
CA ILE A 76 5.67 13.01 18.03
C ILE A 76 6.99 13.63 18.48
N ALA A 77 7.05 14.21 19.69
CA ALA A 77 8.28 14.74 20.26
C ALA A 77 9.40 13.69 20.41
N GLN A 78 9.07 12.39 20.47
CA GLN A 78 10.02 11.28 20.54
C GLN A 78 10.25 10.54 19.22
N VAL A 79 9.74 11.04 18.09
CA VAL A 79 9.99 10.39 16.79
C VAL A 79 11.49 10.44 16.47
N PRO A 80 12.15 9.29 16.23
CA PRO A 80 13.58 9.24 16.06
C PRO A 80 14.00 9.66 14.66
N PHE A 81 15.25 10.09 14.51
CA PHE A 81 15.90 10.05 13.21
C PHE A 81 16.31 8.61 12.88
N ALA A 82 16.23 8.23 11.60
CA ALA A 82 16.70 6.95 11.11
C ALA A 82 17.91 7.11 10.19
N VAL A 83 18.77 6.10 10.15
CA VAL A 83 19.83 6.01 9.15
C VAL A 83 19.66 4.67 8.43
N ARG A 84 19.53 4.73 7.10
CA ARG A 84 19.38 3.52 6.29
C ARG A 84 20.73 2.87 6.00
N ASN A 85 20.70 1.60 5.62
CA ASN A 85 21.84 0.84 5.12
C ASN A 85 23.01 0.61 6.10
N VAL A 86 22.86 0.95 7.39
CA VAL A 86 23.94 0.77 8.39
C VAL A 86 23.94 -0.59 9.10
N ARG A 87 22.83 -1.34 9.03
CA ARG A 87 22.61 -2.56 9.82
C ARG A 87 23.68 -3.64 9.62
N PHE A 88 24.27 -3.71 8.43
CA PHE A 88 25.22 -4.75 8.04
C PHE A 88 26.68 -4.26 8.02
N GLY A 89 26.95 -3.13 8.66
CA GLY A 89 28.27 -2.50 8.68
C GLY A 89 28.43 -1.45 7.58
N THR A 90 29.24 -0.44 7.88
CA THR A 90 29.55 0.69 7.01
C THR A 90 31.05 0.92 6.96
N ALA A 91 31.52 1.58 5.90
CA ALA A 91 32.92 1.94 5.76
C ALA A 91 33.40 2.84 6.92
N LEU A 92 34.65 2.67 7.34
CA LEU A 92 35.26 3.61 8.29
C LEU A 92 35.30 5.02 7.67
N GLY A 93 34.70 5.99 8.35
CA GLY A 93 34.59 7.38 7.87
C GLY A 93 33.42 7.65 6.93
N ALA A 94 32.50 6.68 6.73
CA ALA A 94 31.27 6.91 5.98
C ALA A 94 30.44 8.05 6.59
N LYS A 95 29.90 8.92 5.73
CA LYS A 95 28.92 9.94 6.14
C LYS A 95 27.55 9.28 6.22
N TYR A 96 26.80 9.59 7.27
CA TYR A 96 25.44 9.11 7.46
C TYR A 96 24.44 10.20 7.10
N GLU A 97 23.48 9.87 6.25
CA GLU A 97 22.30 10.69 6.00
C GLU A 97 21.23 10.31 7.04
N PHE A 98 20.91 11.27 7.90
CA PHE A 98 19.84 11.12 8.88
C PHE A 98 18.52 11.50 8.23
N GLU A 99 17.61 10.54 8.18
CA GLU A 99 16.23 10.75 7.76
C GLU A 99 15.39 11.15 8.96
N ASP A 100 14.69 12.27 8.84
CA ASP A 100 13.67 12.68 9.80
C ASP A 100 12.42 11.82 9.60
N MET A 101 12.22 10.83 10.47
CA MET A 101 11.08 9.92 10.36
C MET A 101 9.73 10.64 10.57
N LEU A 102 9.72 11.79 11.23
CA LEU A 102 8.52 12.61 11.36
C LEU A 102 8.16 13.18 10.00
N TRP A 103 9.13 13.77 9.31
CA TRP A 103 8.89 14.33 7.98
C TRP A 103 8.47 13.26 6.95
N GLU A 104 9.07 12.07 7.03
CA GLU A 104 8.67 10.91 6.23
C GLU A 104 7.21 10.50 6.48
N SER A 105 6.71 10.61 7.72
CA SER A 105 5.30 10.33 8.05
C SER A 105 4.31 11.40 7.56
N LEU A 106 4.80 12.60 7.27
CA LEU A 106 4.04 13.76 6.81
C LEU A 106 4.19 14.02 5.30
N SER A 107 4.79 13.07 4.59
CA SER A 107 4.98 13.11 3.14
C SER A 107 4.40 11.87 2.48
N ASP A 108 3.73 12.05 1.35
CA ASP A 108 3.23 10.93 0.56
C ASP A 108 4.31 10.47 -0.44
N PRO A 109 4.86 9.24 -0.30
CA PRO A 109 5.93 8.78 -1.18
C PRO A 109 5.47 8.48 -2.61
N TYR A 110 4.17 8.27 -2.83
CA TYR A 110 3.61 7.97 -4.16
C TYR A 110 3.28 9.26 -4.92
N ALA A 111 2.62 10.20 -4.27
CA ALA A 111 2.29 11.51 -4.82
C ALA A 111 3.50 12.45 -4.84
N LYS A 112 4.53 12.16 -4.04
CA LYS A 112 5.71 13.02 -3.82
C LYS A 112 5.31 14.42 -3.37
N LEU A 113 4.31 14.49 -2.48
CA LEU A 113 3.79 15.73 -1.92
C LEU A 113 3.74 15.62 -0.40
N SER A 114 4.10 16.70 0.30
CA SER A 114 3.81 16.81 1.72
C SER A 114 2.31 16.91 1.97
N MET A 115 1.85 16.55 3.17
CA MET A 115 0.43 16.65 3.51
C MET A 115 -0.09 18.10 3.33
N GLY A 116 0.71 19.11 3.66
CA GLY A 116 0.38 20.52 3.42
C GLY A 116 0.20 20.86 1.93
N GLN A 117 1.03 20.30 1.05
CA GLN A 117 0.86 20.47 -0.41
C GLN A 117 -0.42 19.80 -0.94
N THR A 118 -0.90 18.73 -0.31
CA THR A 118 -2.22 18.15 -0.66
C THR A 118 -3.36 19.09 -0.27
N ALA A 119 -3.24 19.81 0.86
CA ALA A 119 -4.21 20.82 1.28
C ALA A 119 -4.22 22.03 0.33
N GLU A 120 -3.05 22.43 -0.19
CA GLU A 120 -2.94 23.46 -1.23
C GLU A 120 -3.63 23.07 -2.55
N LYS A 121 -3.63 21.78 -2.91
CA LYS A 121 -4.41 21.32 -4.07
C LYS A 121 -5.92 21.43 -3.83
N LEU A 122 -6.38 21.06 -2.63
CA LEU A 122 -7.78 21.23 -2.25
C LEU A 122 -8.20 22.70 -2.21
N ARG A 123 -7.33 23.59 -1.74
CA ARG A 123 -7.54 25.04 -1.82
C ARG A 123 -7.88 25.48 -3.23
N ALA A 124 -7.07 25.08 -4.21
CA ALA A 124 -7.27 25.46 -5.60
C ALA A 124 -8.58 24.89 -6.18
N GLN A 125 -8.89 23.63 -5.87
CA GLN A 125 -10.10 22.97 -6.37
C GLN A 125 -11.40 23.55 -5.79
N TYR A 126 -11.41 23.82 -4.49
CA TYR A 126 -12.59 24.31 -3.76
C TYR A 126 -12.60 25.83 -3.58
N LYS A 127 -11.66 26.54 -4.20
CA LYS A 127 -11.54 28.02 -4.18
C LYS A 127 -11.53 28.58 -2.75
N VAL A 128 -10.73 27.99 -1.87
CA VAL A 128 -10.55 28.49 -0.50
C VAL A 128 -9.63 29.71 -0.55
N SER A 129 -10.11 30.86 -0.10
CA SER A 129 -9.34 32.11 -0.02
C SER A 129 -8.51 32.16 1.26
N CYS A 130 -7.47 33.02 1.30
CA CYS A 130 -6.69 33.22 2.53
C CYS A 130 -7.57 33.76 3.66
N THR A 131 -8.48 34.68 3.35
CA THR A 131 -9.48 35.20 4.29
C THR A 131 -10.34 34.08 4.87
N ASP A 132 -10.85 33.17 4.02
CA ASP A 132 -11.63 32.02 4.48
C ASP A 132 -10.82 31.17 5.47
N ALA A 133 -9.52 31.00 5.19
CA ALA A 133 -8.65 30.16 5.99
C ALA A 133 -8.33 30.78 7.35
N ASP A 134 -8.05 32.07 7.38
CA ASP A 134 -7.71 32.81 8.59
C ASP A 134 -8.96 33.00 9.47
N GLU A 135 -10.12 33.28 8.88
CA GLU A 135 -11.40 33.35 9.61
C GLU A 135 -11.75 32.01 10.26
N PHE A 136 -11.57 30.89 9.55
CA PHE A 136 -11.82 29.57 10.12
C PHE A 136 -10.81 29.21 11.20
N ALA A 137 -9.52 29.54 11.02
CA ALA A 137 -8.50 29.34 12.05
C ALA A 137 -8.82 30.11 13.33
N LEU A 138 -9.18 31.39 13.20
CA LEU A 138 -9.63 32.22 14.32
C LEU A 138 -10.86 31.62 15.00
N ARG A 139 -11.85 31.18 14.21
CA ARG A 139 -13.05 30.51 14.73
C ARG A 139 -12.69 29.28 15.57
N SER A 140 -11.74 28.46 15.12
CA SER A 140 -11.31 27.26 15.87
C SER A 140 -10.72 27.64 17.24
N GLN A 141 -9.87 28.67 17.30
CA GLN A 141 -9.29 29.19 18.55
C GLN A 141 -10.36 29.77 19.50
N GLN A 142 -11.29 30.57 18.97
CA GLN A 142 -12.37 31.19 19.76
C GLN A 142 -13.36 30.16 20.32
N LEU A 143 -13.70 29.14 19.52
CA LEU A 143 -14.57 28.05 19.99
C LEU A 143 -13.90 27.22 21.07
N TRP A 144 -12.59 26.96 20.94
CA TRP A 144 -11.83 26.33 22.01
C TRP A 144 -11.87 27.17 23.29
N GLU A 145 -11.55 28.46 23.22
CA GLU A 145 -11.51 29.35 24.39
C GLU A 145 -12.87 29.39 25.10
N LYS A 146 -13.96 29.50 24.34
CA LYS A 146 -15.32 29.47 24.86
C LYS A 146 -15.63 28.15 25.57
N ALA A 147 -15.27 27.02 24.96
CA ALA A 147 -15.53 25.70 25.52
C ALA A 147 -14.63 25.40 26.75
N GLN A 148 -13.39 25.88 26.75
CA GLN A 148 -12.45 25.77 27.85
C GLN A 148 -12.92 26.61 29.05
N SER A 149 -13.32 27.85 28.81
CA SER A 149 -13.86 28.75 29.84
C SER A 149 -15.16 28.20 30.45
N ALA A 150 -15.97 27.51 29.66
CA ALA A 150 -17.18 26.83 30.12
C ALA A 150 -16.91 25.46 30.79
N GLY A 151 -15.65 25.02 30.87
CA GLY A 151 -15.24 23.79 31.54
C GLY A 151 -15.59 22.49 30.78
N PHE A 152 -15.87 22.56 29.48
CA PHE A 152 -16.33 21.40 28.70
C PHE A 152 -15.27 20.29 28.58
N PHE A 153 -13.98 20.62 28.70
CA PHE A 153 -12.86 19.68 28.59
C PHE A 153 -12.64 18.86 29.87
N LYS A 154 -13.10 19.33 31.03
CA LYS A 154 -12.86 18.68 32.34
C LYS A 154 -13.41 17.27 32.44
N ALA A 155 -14.48 16.97 31.70
CA ALA A 155 -15.12 15.66 31.74
C ALA A 155 -14.38 14.62 30.89
N GLU A 156 -13.52 15.03 29.96
CA GLU A 156 -12.84 14.13 29.02
C GLU A 156 -11.31 14.07 29.16
N ILE A 157 -10.69 15.09 29.75
CA ILE A 157 -9.25 15.11 30.02
C ILE A 157 -8.98 14.38 31.34
N ALA A 158 -8.13 13.35 31.28
CA ALA A 158 -7.52 12.75 32.46
C ALA A 158 -6.18 13.45 32.73
N PRO A 159 -5.99 14.11 33.90
CA PRO A 159 -4.74 14.80 34.22
C PRO A 159 -3.55 13.85 34.24
N ILE A 160 -2.41 14.29 33.72
CA ILE A 160 -1.15 13.55 33.75
C ILE A 160 -0.14 14.32 34.59
N THR A 161 0.35 13.70 35.67
CA THR A 161 1.43 14.27 36.48
C THR A 161 2.77 13.68 36.04
N VAL A 162 3.68 14.56 35.60
CA VAL A 162 5.03 14.20 35.15
C VAL A 162 6.05 14.67 36.19
N LYS A 163 6.96 13.78 36.57
CA LYS A 163 8.09 14.11 37.45
C LYS A 163 9.20 14.76 36.63
N GLY A 164 9.28 16.08 36.68
CA GLY A 164 10.36 16.86 36.08
C GLY A 164 11.55 17.04 37.03
N LYS A 165 12.66 17.57 36.50
CA LYS A 165 13.87 17.86 37.30
C LYS A 165 13.62 18.92 38.39
N LYS A 166 12.60 19.78 38.22
CA LYS A 166 12.25 20.88 39.13
C LYS A 166 11.09 20.54 40.07
N GLY A 167 10.56 19.31 40.03
CA GLY A 167 9.37 18.91 40.77
C GLY A 167 8.32 18.23 39.88
N GLU A 168 7.17 17.95 40.47
CA GLU A 168 6.01 17.42 39.75
C GLU A 168 5.26 18.54 39.03
N GLU A 169 4.89 18.29 37.77
CA GLU A 169 4.07 19.19 36.95
C GLU A 169 2.84 18.41 36.48
N THR A 170 1.66 19.01 36.61
CA THR A 170 0.39 18.37 36.22
C THR A 170 -0.15 19.01 34.95
N PHE A 171 -0.41 18.18 33.95
CA PHE A 171 -0.98 18.55 32.66
C PHE A 171 -2.47 18.18 32.65
N GLU A 172 -3.33 19.19 32.72
CA GLU A 172 -4.79 19.03 32.74
C GLU A 172 -5.53 19.96 31.75
N VAL A 173 -4.78 20.72 30.95
CA VAL A 173 -5.28 21.64 29.93
C VAL A 173 -4.48 21.44 28.65
N ASP A 174 -5.14 21.48 27.49
CA ASP A 174 -4.48 21.48 26.19
C ASP A 174 -3.52 22.68 26.07
N GLU A 175 -2.27 22.43 25.70
CA GLU A 175 -1.21 23.45 25.71
C GLU A 175 -1.08 24.26 24.40
N HIS A 176 -1.57 23.70 23.29
CA HIS A 176 -1.43 24.31 21.97
C HIS A 176 -2.30 25.56 21.71
N PRO A 177 -3.55 25.62 22.21
CA PRO A 177 -4.46 26.72 21.92
C PRO A 177 -3.89 28.11 22.24
N ARG A 178 -4.23 29.09 21.40
CA ARG A 178 -3.76 30.47 21.46
C ARG A 178 -4.96 31.42 21.52
N PRO A 179 -5.54 31.68 22.71
CA PRO A 179 -6.77 32.48 22.84
C PRO A 179 -6.59 33.94 22.38
N LEU A 180 -5.35 34.44 22.35
CA LEU A 180 -5.03 35.80 21.91
C LEU A 180 -4.87 35.93 20.39
N THR A 181 -5.16 34.89 19.60
CA THR A 181 -5.07 34.95 18.13
C THR A 181 -6.04 36.01 17.58
N THR A 182 -5.53 36.83 16.66
CA THR A 182 -6.30 37.86 15.93
C THR A 182 -6.19 37.64 14.42
N LEU A 183 -7.13 38.17 13.63
CA LEU A 183 -7.03 38.11 12.16
C LEU A 183 -5.72 38.74 11.66
N ASP A 184 -5.36 39.93 12.17
CA ASP A 184 -4.12 40.61 11.79
C ASP A 184 -2.89 39.72 12.04
N SER A 185 -2.84 39.03 13.18
CA SER A 185 -1.75 38.11 13.49
C SER A 185 -1.67 36.89 12.57
N LEU A 186 -2.79 36.44 12.01
CA LEU A 186 -2.84 35.31 11.06
C LEU A 186 -2.41 35.74 9.65
N VAL A 187 -2.82 36.93 9.22
CA VAL A 187 -2.47 37.52 7.92
C VAL A 187 -0.97 37.73 7.77
N GLU A 188 -0.27 38.03 8.87
CA GLU A 188 1.20 38.20 8.86
C GLU A 188 1.98 36.88 8.68
N LEU A 189 1.34 35.71 8.84
CA LEU A 189 2.00 34.42 8.78
C LEU A 189 2.35 34.01 7.35
N LYS A 190 3.62 33.63 7.16
CA LYS A 190 4.13 33.19 5.85
C LYS A 190 3.67 31.77 5.53
N PRO A 191 3.34 31.48 4.25
CA PRO A 191 3.09 30.12 3.79
C PRO A 191 4.30 29.21 4.01
N VAL A 192 4.06 27.95 4.37
CA VAL A 192 5.12 27.00 4.75
C VAL A 192 5.45 26.01 3.62
N PHE A 193 4.43 25.57 2.87
CA PHE A 193 4.56 24.38 2.01
C PHE A 193 4.81 24.67 0.52
N GLN A 194 4.55 25.89 0.06
CA GLN A 194 4.86 26.33 -1.29
C GLN A 194 4.95 27.86 -1.36
N LYS A 195 5.70 28.38 -2.35
CA LYS A 195 5.73 29.80 -2.68
C LYS A 195 4.34 30.24 -3.15
N ASP A 196 3.87 31.38 -2.65
CA ASP A 196 2.52 31.90 -2.91
C ASP A 196 1.38 30.93 -2.48
N GLY A 197 1.68 30.11 -1.46
CA GLY A 197 0.71 29.26 -0.79
C GLY A 197 -0.22 30.03 0.15
N LEU A 198 -1.16 29.30 0.73
CA LEU A 198 -2.08 29.77 1.78
C LEU A 198 -1.77 29.09 3.12
N VAL A 199 -1.33 27.83 3.08
CA VAL A 199 -1.14 27.04 4.29
C VAL A 199 0.06 27.57 5.08
N ASN A 200 -0.22 28.06 6.29
CA ASN A 200 0.73 28.64 7.23
C ASN A 200 0.58 27.99 8.61
N ALA A 201 1.41 28.40 9.57
CA ALA A 201 1.41 27.81 10.92
C ALA A 201 0.13 28.11 11.75
N GLY A 202 -0.68 29.10 11.36
CA GLY A 202 -1.91 29.47 12.05
C GLY A 202 -3.15 28.75 11.52
N ASN A 203 -3.11 28.28 10.26
CA ASN A 203 -4.20 27.57 9.60
C ASN A 203 -3.86 26.10 9.25
N ALA A 204 -2.82 25.56 9.88
CA ALA A 204 -2.46 24.15 9.93
C ALA A 204 -2.47 23.67 11.39
N SER A 205 -2.83 22.40 11.62
CA SER A 205 -2.73 21.83 12.96
C SER A 205 -1.27 21.66 13.36
N CYS A 206 -0.97 21.77 14.65
CA CYS A 206 0.39 21.53 15.13
C CYS A 206 0.77 20.05 15.19
N ILE A 207 2.07 19.86 15.32
CA ILE A 207 2.71 18.62 15.73
C ILE A 207 2.64 18.57 17.26
N CYS A 208 1.94 17.59 17.80
CA CYS A 208 1.75 17.47 19.25
C CYS A 208 1.64 16.01 19.70
N ASP A 209 1.76 15.84 21.02
CA ASP A 209 1.66 14.55 21.70
C ASP A 209 0.26 14.37 22.30
N GLY A 210 -0.19 13.12 22.44
CA GLY A 210 -1.45 12.84 23.09
C GLY A 210 -1.87 11.39 23.02
N ALA A 211 -2.72 10.99 23.95
CA ALA A 211 -3.34 9.68 23.96
C ALA A 211 -4.84 9.81 24.26
N THR A 212 -5.62 8.90 23.69
CA THR A 212 -7.05 8.82 23.96
C THR A 212 -7.48 7.36 23.93
N ALA A 213 -8.25 6.95 24.92
CA ALA A 213 -8.82 5.61 25.03
C ALA A 213 -10.32 5.70 25.30
N MET A 214 -11.03 4.66 24.90
CA MET A 214 -12.45 4.45 25.15
C MET A 214 -12.73 2.96 25.29
N VAL A 215 -13.77 2.64 26.05
CA VAL A 215 -14.27 1.27 26.19
C VAL A 215 -15.43 1.09 25.21
N VAL A 216 -15.35 0.06 24.39
CA VAL A 216 -16.41 -0.37 23.48
C VAL A 216 -16.97 -1.68 24.02
N ALA A 217 -18.28 -1.73 24.24
CA ALA A 217 -18.98 -2.87 24.80
C ALA A 217 -20.10 -3.33 23.86
N GLY A 218 -20.30 -4.64 23.74
CA GLY A 218 -21.51 -5.20 23.16
C GLY A 218 -22.64 -5.26 24.18
N ASP A 219 -23.86 -5.47 23.72
CA ASP A 219 -25.07 -5.51 24.56
C ASP A 219 -24.93 -6.54 25.70
N GLU A 220 -24.35 -7.70 25.42
CA GLU A 220 -24.06 -8.72 26.44
C GLU A 220 -23.18 -8.21 27.58
N ALA A 221 -22.11 -7.45 27.27
CA ALA A 221 -21.24 -6.89 28.31
C ALA A 221 -21.90 -5.73 29.06
N VAL A 222 -22.79 -5.00 28.38
CA VAL A 222 -23.57 -3.93 29.02
C VAL A 222 -24.49 -4.51 30.09
N GLU A 223 -25.19 -5.60 29.78
CA GLU A 223 -26.03 -6.32 30.74
C GLU A 223 -25.22 -7.03 31.82
N GLU A 224 -24.17 -7.77 31.44
CA GLU A 224 -23.35 -8.59 32.35
C GLU A 224 -22.65 -7.74 33.42
N TYR A 225 -22.17 -6.54 33.05
CA TYR A 225 -21.40 -5.67 33.95
C TYR A 225 -22.17 -4.42 34.42
N ASP A 226 -23.48 -4.33 34.18
CA ASP A 226 -24.33 -3.16 34.52
C ASP A 226 -23.73 -1.83 34.02
N LEU A 227 -23.24 -1.84 32.77
CA LEU A 227 -22.64 -0.65 32.17
C LEU A 227 -23.72 0.34 31.76
N LYS A 228 -23.38 1.63 31.81
CA LYS A 228 -24.23 2.71 31.30
C LYS A 228 -23.59 3.29 30.05
N PRO A 229 -23.97 2.83 28.84
CA PRO A 229 -23.38 3.33 27.60
C PRO A 229 -23.55 4.84 27.51
N LEU A 230 -22.47 5.54 27.15
CA LEU A 230 -22.54 6.98 26.89
C LEU A 230 -23.29 7.25 25.58
N ILE A 231 -22.99 6.42 24.57
CA ILE A 231 -23.44 6.54 23.19
C ILE A 231 -23.38 5.16 22.49
N GLY A 232 -24.11 4.99 21.39
CA GLY A 232 -24.05 3.79 20.54
C GLY A 232 -23.32 4.03 19.22
N VAL A 233 -22.64 2.99 18.70
CA VAL A 233 -22.02 3.01 17.36
C VAL A 233 -23.05 2.54 16.34
N VAL A 234 -23.61 3.47 15.56
CA VAL A 234 -24.66 3.15 14.56
C VAL A 234 -24.06 2.57 13.28
N SER A 235 -23.02 3.21 12.73
CA SER A 235 -22.35 2.74 11.52
C SER A 235 -20.93 3.29 11.42
N TYR A 236 -20.14 2.72 10.52
CA TYR A 236 -18.78 3.09 10.18
C TYR A 236 -18.52 2.75 8.72
N ALA A 237 -17.70 3.55 8.04
CA ALA A 237 -17.31 3.27 6.67
C ALA A 237 -15.87 3.67 6.41
N THR A 238 -15.27 3.00 5.43
CA THR A 238 -13.89 3.24 5.03
C THR A 238 -13.88 3.40 3.52
N VAL A 239 -13.41 4.53 3.02
CA VAL A 239 -13.33 4.83 1.59
C VAL A 239 -11.90 5.16 1.22
N GLY A 240 -11.53 5.01 -0.05
CA GLY A 240 -10.28 5.55 -0.59
C GLY A 240 -10.49 6.76 -1.47
N CYS A 241 -9.46 7.58 -1.59
CA CYS A 241 -9.45 8.72 -2.48
C CYS A 241 -8.07 8.92 -3.11
N VAL A 242 -7.98 9.87 -4.03
CA VAL A 242 -6.75 10.18 -4.74
C VAL A 242 -5.73 10.82 -3.77
N PRO A 243 -4.48 10.32 -3.69
CA PRO A 243 -3.49 10.78 -2.70
C PRO A 243 -3.20 12.27 -2.74
N THR A 244 -3.20 12.87 -3.94
CA THR A 244 -2.91 14.30 -4.13
C THR A 244 -3.96 15.23 -3.51
N ILE A 245 -5.12 14.71 -3.15
CA ILE A 245 -6.23 15.43 -2.51
C ILE A 245 -6.75 14.67 -1.27
N MET A 246 -5.87 13.92 -0.59
CA MET A 246 -6.25 12.99 0.48
C MET A 246 -7.17 13.59 1.56
N GLY A 247 -7.04 14.90 1.80
CA GLY A 247 -7.86 15.65 2.75
C GLY A 247 -9.36 15.65 2.46
N ILE A 248 -9.81 15.36 1.23
CA ILE A 248 -11.24 15.25 0.92
C ILE A 248 -11.87 13.97 1.47
N GLY A 249 -11.06 13.01 1.92
CA GLY A 249 -11.49 11.69 2.36
C GLY A 249 -12.71 11.60 3.30
N PRO A 250 -12.89 12.53 4.25
CA PRO A 250 -14.09 12.57 5.09
C PRO A 250 -15.40 12.68 4.29
N ALA A 251 -15.42 13.41 3.17
CA ALA A 251 -16.63 13.66 2.39
C ALA A 251 -17.27 12.37 1.82
N PRO A 252 -16.57 11.53 1.04
CA PRO A 252 -17.15 10.29 0.56
C PRO A 252 -17.45 9.28 1.69
N VAL A 253 -16.73 9.32 2.81
CA VAL A 253 -17.06 8.47 3.96
C VAL A 253 -18.40 8.87 4.57
N ILE A 254 -18.65 10.17 4.80
CA ILE A 254 -19.95 10.65 5.30
C ILE A 254 -21.06 10.22 4.34
N ARG A 255 -20.89 10.40 3.03
CA ARG A 255 -21.88 9.94 2.03
C ARG A 255 -22.15 8.44 2.16
N GLN A 256 -21.10 7.61 2.29
CA GLN A 256 -21.28 6.15 2.41
C GLN A 256 -22.02 5.77 3.69
N VAL A 257 -21.71 6.39 4.83
CA VAL A 257 -22.40 6.11 6.09
C VAL A 257 -23.89 6.48 6.00
N LEU A 258 -24.22 7.63 5.40
CA LEU A 258 -25.62 8.03 5.19
C LEU A 258 -26.37 7.01 4.34
N VAL A 259 -25.74 6.51 3.26
CA VAL A 259 -26.31 5.45 2.42
C VAL A 259 -26.52 4.15 3.21
N GLN A 260 -25.52 3.71 3.99
CA GLN A 260 -25.60 2.48 4.78
C GLN A 260 -26.70 2.51 5.85
N THR A 261 -26.94 3.68 6.42
CA THR A 261 -27.88 3.87 7.53
C THR A 261 -29.27 4.28 7.07
N GLY A 262 -29.41 4.78 5.83
CA GLY A 262 -30.66 5.37 5.33
C GLY A 262 -31.00 6.73 5.93
N LEU A 263 -30.08 7.33 6.68
CA LEU A 263 -30.30 8.60 7.37
C LEU A 263 -30.09 9.78 6.42
N LYS A 264 -30.84 10.86 6.64
CA LYS A 264 -30.70 12.08 5.84
C LYS A 264 -29.59 12.95 6.44
N PHE A 265 -28.94 13.72 5.59
CA PHE A 265 -27.95 14.71 6.01
C PHE A 265 -28.53 15.77 6.97
N SER A 266 -29.83 16.03 6.92
CA SER A 266 -30.53 16.90 7.87
C SER A 266 -30.64 16.33 9.28
N ASP A 267 -30.56 15.00 9.41
CA ASP A 267 -30.75 14.28 10.67
C ASP A 267 -29.47 14.30 11.53
N ILE A 268 -28.39 14.90 11.02
CA ILE A 268 -27.09 15.00 11.69
C ILE A 268 -27.04 16.28 12.50
N ASP A 269 -26.84 16.16 13.81
CA ASP A 269 -26.79 17.31 14.72
C ASP A 269 -25.41 17.97 14.75
N ILE A 270 -24.35 17.16 14.78
CA ILE A 270 -22.96 17.62 14.94
C ILE A 270 -22.06 16.86 13.97
N PHE A 271 -21.17 17.60 13.33
CA PHE A 271 -20.08 17.08 12.52
C PHE A 271 -18.75 17.41 13.19
N GLU A 272 -17.95 16.39 13.47
CA GLU A 272 -16.56 16.52 13.87
C GLU A 272 -15.68 16.05 12.71
N VAL A 273 -15.03 17.02 12.04
CA VAL A 273 -14.07 16.78 10.96
C VAL A 273 -12.71 17.25 11.45
N ASN A 274 -11.76 16.31 11.56
CA ASN A 274 -10.43 16.64 12.05
C ASN A 274 -9.75 17.70 11.18
N GLU A 275 -9.33 18.80 11.81
CA GLU A 275 -8.81 19.99 11.15
C GLU A 275 -7.29 19.88 10.88
N ALA A 276 -6.86 18.89 10.09
CA ALA A 276 -5.43 18.75 9.77
C ALA A 276 -4.87 20.02 9.09
N PHE A 277 -5.67 20.59 8.18
CA PHE A 277 -5.43 21.90 7.59
C PHE A 277 -6.78 22.59 7.39
N VAL A 278 -6.80 23.92 7.40
CA VAL A 278 -8.04 24.65 7.11
C VAL A 278 -8.56 24.42 5.68
N PRO A 279 -7.73 24.48 4.61
CA PRO A 279 -8.22 24.23 3.26
C PRO A 279 -8.89 22.87 3.06
N GLN A 280 -8.39 21.81 3.69
CA GLN A 280 -9.04 20.50 3.60
C GLN A 280 -10.37 20.47 4.36
N THR A 281 -10.43 21.11 5.54
CA THR A 281 -11.66 21.15 6.35
C THR A 281 -12.76 21.91 5.62
N LEU A 282 -12.41 23.06 5.04
CA LEU A 282 -13.33 23.86 4.22
C LEU A 282 -13.71 23.14 2.92
N ALA A 283 -12.80 22.39 2.30
CA ALA A 283 -13.14 21.57 1.13
C ALA A 283 -14.20 20.51 1.48
N VAL A 284 -14.03 19.78 2.60
CA VAL A 284 -15.04 18.81 3.08
C VAL A 284 -16.35 19.50 3.43
N GLN A 285 -16.30 20.64 4.13
CA GLN A 285 -17.47 21.43 4.50
C GLN A 285 -18.27 21.86 3.26
N ARG A 286 -17.60 22.39 2.22
CA ARG A 286 -18.21 22.83 0.96
C ARG A 286 -18.76 21.68 0.14
N GLU A 287 -18.00 20.59 0.00
CA GLU A 287 -18.39 19.39 -0.75
C GLU A 287 -19.70 18.77 -0.24
N LEU A 288 -19.90 18.81 1.08
CA LEU A 288 -21.09 18.25 1.72
C LEU A 288 -22.16 19.28 2.06
N GLY A 289 -21.84 20.58 2.04
CA GLY A 289 -22.73 21.63 2.52
C GLY A 289 -22.98 21.54 4.03
N ILE A 290 -21.97 21.20 4.83
CA ILE A 290 -22.10 21.13 6.29
C ILE A 290 -22.35 22.53 6.84
N PRO A 291 -23.44 22.78 7.61
CA PRO A 291 -23.65 24.07 8.24
C PRO A 291 -22.57 24.38 9.29
N MET A 292 -22.04 25.60 9.29
CA MET A 292 -20.93 25.99 10.15
C MET A 292 -21.29 25.92 11.65
N GLU A 293 -22.56 26.12 11.99
CA GLU A 293 -23.10 25.98 13.35
C GLU A 293 -23.24 24.53 13.83
N LYS A 294 -22.95 23.55 12.96
CA LYS A 294 -22.88 22.11 13.27
C LYS A 294 -21.47 21.53 13.20
N LEU A 295 -20.48 22.28 12.70
CA LEU A 295 -19.11 21.79 12.46
C LEU A 295 -18.14 22.19 13.59
N ASN A 296 -17.48 21.22 14.23
CA ASN A 296 -16.39 21.40 15.20
C ASN A 296 -16.71 22.46 16.28
N LEU A 297 -17.74 22.20 17.08
CA LEU A 297 -18.41 23.23 17.89
C LEU A 297 -17.63 23.71 19.12
N ASN A 298 -16.56 23.01 19.48
CA ASN A 298 -15.70 23.30 20.63
C ASN A 298 -14.24 23.56 20.20
N GLY A 299 -14.03 23.92 18.94
CA GLY A 299 -12.69 24.00 18.34
C GLY A 299 -12.18 22.63 17.89
N GLY A 300 -11.30 22.62 16.91
CA GLY A 300 -10.71 21.41 16.34
C GLY A 300 -9.19 21.43 16.37
N ALA A 301 -8.56 20.62 15.53
CA ALA A 301 -7.12 20.39 15.55
C ALA A 301 -6.26 21.61 15.19
N ILE A 302 -6.83 22.68 14.61
CA ILE A 302 -6.11 23.95 14.45
C ILE A 302 -5.80 24.57 15.82
N ALA A 303 -6.75 24.51 16.76
CA ALA A 303 -6.52 24.99 18.12
C ALA A 303 -5.91 23.91 19.02
N LEU A 304 -6.42 22.68 18.95
CA LEU A 304 -6.12 21.58 19.88
C LEU A 304 -4.90 20.75 19.49
N GLY A 305 -4.42 20.87 18.26
CA GLY A 305 -3.34 20.03 17.73
C GLY A 305 -3.82 18.69 17.15
N HIS A 306 -2.89 18.02 16.46
CA HIS A 306 -3.13 16.78 15.73
C HIS A 306 -2.13 15.66 16.09
N PRO A 307 -2.29 14.99 17.24
CA PRO A 307 -1.49 13.80 17.55
C PRO A 307 -1.96 12.67 16.63
N LEU A 308 -1.18 12.33 15.61
CA LEU A 308 -1.59 11.53 14.44
C LEU A 308 -2.39 10.27 14.84
N GLY A 309 -1.75 9.33 15.55
CA GLY A 309 -2.38 8.07 15.97
C GLY A 309 -3.58 8.24 16.91
N ALA A 310 -3.58 9.28 17.75
CA ALA A 310 -4.62 9.52 18.76
C ALA A 310 -5.83 10.31 18.24
N SER A 311 -5.66 11.13 17.21
CA SER A 311 -6.64 12.15 16.81
C SER A 311 -8.02 11.58 16.49
N GLY A 312 -8.07 10.41 15.84
CA GLY A 312 -9.34 9.74 15.56
C GLY A 312 -10.09 9.29 16.82
N ALA A 313 -9.38 8.91 17.87
CA ALA A 313 -9.98 8.63 19.17
C ALA A 313 -10.35 9.94 19.90
N ARG A 314 -9.47 10.94 19.88
CA ARG A 314 -9.69 12.26 20.49
C ARG A 314 -10.98 12.93 20.01
N ILE A 315 -11.18 13.06 18.70
CA ILE A 315 -12.39 13.73 18.17
C ILE A 315 -13.67 12.97 18.51
N ARG A 316 -13.60 11.64 18.67
CA ARG A 316 -14.75 10.84 19.10
C ARG A 316 -15.09 11.06 20.55
N VAL A 317 -14.10 11.00 21.43
CA VAL A 317 -14.32 11.31 22.85
C VAL A 317 -14.95 12.69 22.97
N ARG A 318 -14.39 13.70 22.28
CA ARG A 318 -14.99 15.03 22.20
C ARG A 318 -16.45 15.00 21.76
N LEU A 319 -16.76 14.31 20.66
CA LEU A 319 -18.12 14.18 20.15
C LEU A 319 -19.06 13.51 21.16
N VAL A 320 -18.61 12.44 21.84
CA VAL A 320 -19.37 11.76 22.90
C VAL A 320 -19.74 12.73 24.02
N HIS A 321 -18.75 13.46 24.53
CA HIS A 321 -18.95 14.38 25.65
C HIS A 321 -19.82 15.58 25.25
N GLU A 322 -19.68 16.08 24.02
CA GLU A 322 -20.51 17.17 23.51
C GLU A 322 -21.98 16.76 23.32
N LEU A 323 -22.24 15.58 22.76
CA LEU A 323 -23.59 15.04 22.62
C LEU A 323 -24.26 14.82 23.98
N ARG A 324 -23.52 14.24 24.93
CA ARG A 324 -23.99 14.04 26.30
C ARG A 324 -24.33 15.39 26.96
N ARG A 325 -23.49 16.41 26.77
CA ARG A 325 -23.71 17.74 27.32
C ARG A 325 -24.96 18.42 26.74
N ARG A 326 -25.20 18.28 25.43
CA ARG A 326 -26.38 18.88 24.77
C ARG A 326 -27.67 18.10 24.99
N ASN A 327 -27.60 16.91 25.58
CA ASN A 327 -28.74 16.01 25.76
C ASN A 327 -29.49 15.75 24.43
N THR A 328 -28.76 15.77 23.31
CA THR A 328 -29.29 15.51 21.97
C THR A 328 -29.48 14.01 21.82
N LYS A 329 -30.70 13.60 21.47
CA LYS A 329 -31.10 12.19 21.39
C LYS A 329 -30.68 11.49 20.07
N ASN A 330 -29.99 12.17 19.15
CA ASN A 330 -29.69 11.64 17.82
C ASN A 330 -28.19 11.51 17.50
N ILE A 331 -27.89 10.30 17.02
CA ILE A 331 -26.85 9.72 16.14
C ILE A 331 -25.53 10.49 15.90
N ILE A 332 -24.45 9.77 16.21
CA ILE A 332 -23.05 10.10 15.93
C ILE A 332 -22.68 9.73 14.51
N TYR A 333 -22.11 10.67 13.76
CA TYR A 333 -21.53 10.38 12.46
C TYR A 333 -20.07 10.73 12.46
N LEU A 334 -19.28 9.76 12.01
CA LEU A 334 -17.85 9.81 12.07
C LEU A 334 -17.29 9.54 10.67
N ALA A 335 -16.63 10.56 10.13
CA ALA A 335 -15.99 10.50 8.83
C ALA A 335 -14.57 9.97 8.99
N LEU A 336 -14.28 8.80 8.43
CA LEU A 336 -12.92 8.27 8.35
C LEU A 336 -12.10 8.96 7.27
N LYS A 337 -10.81 9.07 7.57
CA LYS A 337 -9.75 9.36 6.61
C LYS A 337 -9.77 8.34 5.47
N ALA A 338 -9.67 8.85 4.26
CA ALA A 338 -9.61 8.01 3.08
C ALA A 338 -8.27 7.27 2.95
N LEU A 339 -8.32 5.99 2.57
CA LEU A 339 -7.14 5.19 2.23
C LEU A 339 -7.15 4.89 0.74
N PHE A 340 -6.17 5.44 0.02
CA PHE A 340 -5.52 4.88 -1.15
C PHE A 340 -6.39 3.94 -2.01
N LEU A 341 -7.04 4.49 -3.05
CA LEU A 341 -7.35 3.69 -4.23
C LEU A 341 -6.03 3.49 -4.99
N PRO A 342 -5.31 2.41 -4.67
CA PRO A 342 -5.11 1.39 -5.68
C PRO A 342 -5.39 -0.02 -5.14
N GLY A 343 -6.11 -0.19 -4.02
CA GLY A 343 -6.29 -1.49 -3.36
C GLY A 343 -6.81 -2.62 -4.26
N LEU A 344 -7.93 -2.41 -4.96
CA LEU A 344 -8.49 -3.45 -5.84
C LEU A 344 -7.61 -3.69 -7.07
N GLN A 345 -7.11 -2.63 -7.70
CA GLN A 345 -6.27 -2.78 -8.90
C GLN A 345 -4.91 -3.42 -8.57
N ALA A 346 -4.28 -3.03 -7.46
CA ALA A 346 -3.06 -3.63 -6.94
C ALA A 346 -3.30 -5.06 -6.45
N LEU A 347 -4.46 -5.35 -5.85
CA LEU A 347 -4.84 -6.72 -5.47
C LEU A 347 -5.04 -7.59 -6.70
N LEU A 348 -5.79 -7.11 -7.70
CA LEU A 348 -5.96 -7.78 -9.00
C LEU A 348 -4.60 -8.00 -9.67
N LEU A 349 -3.76 -6.98 -9.76
CA LEU A 349 -2.43 -7.04 -10.38
C LEU A 349 -1.48 -8.02 -9.67
N ASN A 350 -1.34 -7.92 -8.34
CA ASN A 350 -0.41 -8.74 -7.57
C ASN A 350 -0.89 -10.17 -7.36
N THR A 351 -2.20 -10.41 -7.46
CA THR A 351 -2.78 -11.74 -7.24
C THR A 351 -2.98 -12.45 -8.58
N LEU A 352 -3.61 -11.85 -9.58
CA LEU A 352 -3.85 -12.49 -10.89
C LEU A 352 -2.55 -12.88 -11.60
N SER A 353 -1.47 -12.13 -11.40
CA SER A 353 -0.18 -12.47 -12.01
C SER A 353 0.41 -13.77 -11.44
N LYS A 354 -0.04 -14.22 -10.26
CA LYS A 354 0.45 -15.40 -9.53
C LYS A 354 -0.43 -16.64 -9.67
N LEU A 355 -1.66 -16.47 -10.16
CA LEU A 355 -2.64 -17.55 -10.19
C LEU A 355 -2.56 -18.38 -11.47
N THR A 356 -2.95 -19.65 -11.35
CA THR A 356 -3.21 -20.53 -12.49
C THR A 356 -4.48 -20.08 -13.22
N PHE A 357 -4.78 -20.67 -14.39
CA PHE A 357 -6.00 -20.34 -15.13
C PHE A 357 -7.28 -20.67 -14.36
N SER A 358 -7.34 -21.86 -13.73
CA SER A 358 -8.49 -22.29 -12.94
C SER A 358 -8.67 -21.42 -11.69
N ASP A 359 -7.58 -21.06 -11.02
CA ASP A 359 -7.63 -20.20 -9.84
C ASP A 359 -7.95 -18.76 -10.20
N SER A 360 -7.47 -18.26 -11.35
CA SER A 360 -7.81 -16.92 -11.86
C SER A 360 -9.31 -16.82 -12.13
N LYS A 361 -9.94 -17.87 -12.68
CA LYS A 361 -11.40 -17.90 -12.85
C LYS A 361 -12.13 -17.85 -11.51
N ARG A 362 -11.72 -18.66 -10.53
CA ARG A 362 -12.32 -18.66 -9.18
C ARG A 362 -12.15 -17.31 -8.48
N PHE A 363 -10.95 -16.75 -8.56
CA PHE A 363 -10.64 -15.44 -8.01
C PHE A 363 -11.46 -14.34 -8.68
N ASN A 364 -11.60 -14.36 -10.01
CA ASN A 364 -12.44 -13.40 -10.72
C ASN A 364 -13.93 -13.54 -10.35
N VAL A 365 -14.44 -14.76 -10.12
CA VAL A 365 -15.81 -14.96 -9.61
C VAL A 365 -15.95 -14.32 -8.23
N LEU A 366 -15.02 -14.58 -7.31
CA LEU A 366 -15.03 -13.98 -5.96
C LEU A 366 -14.92 -12.45 -6.01
N ILE A 367 -14.02 -11.91 -6.83
CA ILE A 367 -13.87 -10.46 -7.01
C ILE A 367 -15.13 -9.87 -7.67
N ASN A 368 -15.76 -10.59 -8.58
CA ASN A 368 -16.98 -10.12 -9.21
C ASN A 368 -18.18 -10.12 -8.28
N ASP A 369 -18.24 -11.09 -7.38
CA ASP A 369 -19.25 -11.19 -6.33
C ASP A 369 -19.06 -10.08 -5.28
N VAL A 370 -17.84 -9.94 -4.75
CA VAL A 370 -17.51 -8.98 -3.68
C VAL A 370 -17.47 -7.52 -4.18
N PHE A 371 -17.03 -7.28 -5.42
CA PHE A 371 -16.84 -5.94 -5.98
C PHE A 371 -17.71 -5.69 -7.22
N SER A 372 -18.96 -6.17 -7.24
CA SER A 372 -19.85 -6.11 -8.41
C SER A 372 -20.03 -4.72 -9.03
N SER A 373 -20.03 -3.65 -8.22
CA SER A 373 -20.26 -2.26 -8.66
C SER A 373 -19.00 -1.46 -9.00
N VAL A 374 -17.81 -2.05 -8.93
CA VAL A 374 -16.53 -1.33 -9.13
C VAL A 374 -16.01 -1.57 -10.55
N ASN A 375 -15.52 -0.53 -11.22
CA ASN A 375 -14.81 -0.67 -12.49
C ASN A 375 -13.48 -1.42 -12.25
N LYS A 376 -13.33 -2.59 -12.87
CA LYS A 376 -12.21 -3.54 -12.69
C LYS A 376 -11.26 -3.55 -13.87
N GLU A 377 -11.42 -2.65 -14.83
CA GLU A 377 -10.52 -2.58 -15.98
C GLU A 377 -9.07 -2.37 -15.49
N MET A 378 -8.21 -3.35 -15.79
CA MET A 378 -6.77 -3.15 -15.62
C MET A 378 -6.39 -1.99 -16.53
N ALA A 379 -5.72 -0.97 -15.98
CA ALA A 379 -5.17 0.13 -16.79
C ALA A 379 -4.44 -0.44 -18.01
N THR A 380 -5.07 -0.33 -19.16
CA THR A 380 -4.44 -0.63 -20.45
C THR A 380 -3.50 0.52 -20.75
N PHE A 381 -2.22 0.22 -20.92
CA PHE A 381 -1.25 1.21 -21.35
C PHE A 381 -1.50 1.49 -22.83
N GLY A 382 -2.39 2.44 -23.13
CA GLY A 382 -2.76 2.82 -24.50
C GLY A 382 -1.52 3.09 -25.35
N ASP A 383 -0.53 3.77 -24.76
CA ASP A 383 0.75 4.10 -25.37
C ASP A 383 1.60 2.88 -25.78
N LEU A 384 1.32 1.69 -25.23
CA LEU A 384 2.06 0.46 -25.51
C LEU A 384 1.36 -0.45 -26.53
N ILE A 385 0.08 -0.24 -26.82
CA ILE A 385 -0.70 -1.12 -27.71
C ILE A 385 -0.18 -1.05 -29.16
N GLU A 386 0.01 0.14 -29.70
CA GLU A 386 0.54 0.31 -31.06
C GLU A 386 1.99 -0.22 -31.19
N PRO A 387 2.93 0.11 -30.28
CA PRO A 387 4.25 -0.48 -30.30
C PRO A 387 4.26 -2.01 -30.17
N LEU A 388 3.34 -2.59 -29.39
CA LEU A 388 3.20 -4.05 -29.30
C LEU A 388 2.74 -4.68 -30.61
N LYS A 389 1.75 -4.08 -31.29
CA LYS A 389 1.31 -4.54 -32.62
C LYS A 389 2.45 -4.46 -33.63
N SER A 390 3.19 -3.34 -33.65
CA SER A 390 4.35 -3.18 -34.53
C SER A 390 5.43 -4.23 -34.24
N ALA A 391 5.76 -4.44 -32.96
CA ALA A 391 6.76 -5.42 -32.55
C ALA A 391 6.36 -6.86 -32.89
N SER A 392 5.09 -7.21 -32.66
CA SER A 392 4.51 -8.52 -33.01
C SER A 392 4.59 -8.80 -34.51
N ASN A 393 4.20 -7.82 -35.35
CA ASN A 393 4.28 -7.93 -36.81
C ASN A 393 5.73 -8.11 -37.28
N GLU A 394 6.66 -7.32 -36.76
CA GLU A 394 8.07 -7.41 -37.14
C GLU A 394 8.74 -8.70 -36.64
N MET A 395 8.21 -9.32 -35.58
CA MET A 395 8.67 -10.63 -35.09
C MET A 395 7.96 -11.80 -35.77
N ASN A 396 6.95 -11.53 -36.60
CA ASN A 396 6.04 -12.53 -37.17
C ASN A 396 5.38 -13.41 -36.09
N ILE A 397 4.95 -12.79 -34.99
CA ILE A 397 4.31 -13.45 -33.84
C ILE A 397 2.91 -12.86 -33.64
N GLU A 398 1.91 -13.71 -33.67
CA GLU A 398 0.55 -13.37 -33.26
C GLU A 398 0.40 -13.63 -31.75
N LEU A 399 0.04 -12.60 -30.98
CA LEU A 399 -0.19 -12.73 -29.55
C LEU A 399 -1.68 -12.97 -29.28
N THR A 400 -1.99 -13.97 -28.48
CA THR A 400 -3.36 -14.13 -27.95
C THR A 400 -3.67 -13.03 -26.93
N ASP A 401 -4.94 -12.71 -26.72
CA ASP A 401 -5.36 -11.73 -25.71
C ASP A 401 -4.79 -12.03 -24.31
N LYS A 402 -4.69 -13.31 -23.96
CA LYS A 402 -4.09 -13.75 -22.70
C LYS A 402 -2.59 -13.46 -22.64
N GLN A 403 -1.86 -13.72 -23.72
CA GLN A 403 -0.43 -13.41 -23.78
C GLN A 403 -0.19 -11.91 -23.73
N LEU A 404 -1.05 -11.12 -24.39
CA LEU A 404 -1.02 -9.66 -24.32
C LEU A 404 -1.23 -9.16 -22.88
N GLN A 405 -2.18 -9.74 -22.14
CA GLN A 405 -2.35 -9.45 -20.71
C GLN A 405 -1.09 -9.79 -19.90
N LYS A 406 -0.42 -10.92 -20.18
CA LYS A 406 0.84 -11.26 -19.49
C LYS A 406 1.98 -10.29 -19.85
N VAL A 407 2.00 -9.74 -21.06
CA VAL A 407 2.93 -8.67 -21.45
C VAL A 407 2.69 -7.41 -20.63
N PHE A 408 1.44 -6.98 -20.47
CA PHE A 408 1.11 -5.82 -19.62
C PHE A 408 1.45 -6.06 -18.16
N GLN A 409 1.13 -7.25 -17.63
CA GLN A 409 1.51 -7.62 -16.26
C GLN A 409 3.03 -7.57 -16.07
N LEU A 410 3.80 -8.08 -17.02
CA LEU A 410 5.26 -8.01 -16.97
C LEU A 410 5.77 -6.57 -17.01
N TYR A 411 5.25 -5.73 -17.90
CA TYR A 411 5.64 -4.32 -18.01
C TYR A 411 5.45 -3.59 -16.69
N GLU A 412 4.30 -3.78 -16.04
CA GLU A 412 4.02 -3.17 -14.75
C GLU A 412 4.91 -3.69 -13.63
N GLN A 413 5.12 -5.01 -13.55
CA GLN A 413 6.01 -5.57 -12.53
C GLN A 413 7.45 -5.06 -12.67
N LEU A 414 7.93 -4.83 -13.89
CA LEU A 414 9.25 -4.23 -14.15
C LEU A 414 9.33 -2.76 -13.72
N ARG A 415 8.23 -2.00 -13.77
CA ARG A 415 8.20 -0.61 -13.26
C ARG A 415 8.17 -0.53 -11.74
N GLN A 416 7.57 -1.53 -11.10
CA GLN A 416 7.35 -1.54 -9.66
C GLN A 416 8.47 -2.25 -8.88
N ARG A 417 9.20 -3.17 -9.52
CA ARG A 417 10.19 -4.01 -8.84
C ARG A 417 11.48 -4.16 -9.67
N ILE A 418 12.60 -4.05 -8.97
CA ILE A 418 13.93 -4.35 -9.52
C ILE A 418 14.00 -5.82 -9.97
N GLY A 419 13.35 -6.74 -9.26
CA GLY A 419 13.38 -8.17 -9.57
C GLY A 419 12.02 -8.75 -9.94
N VAL A 420 11.94 -9.40 -11.10
CA VAL A 420 10.73 -10.07 -11.61
C VAL A 420 11.06 -11.49 -12.06
N VAL A 421 10.22 -12.45 -11.68
CA VAL A 421 10.33 -13.86 -12.06
C VAL A 421 9.16 -14.22 -12.97
N VAL A 422 9.47 -14.74 -14.15
CA VAL A 422 8.50 -15.33 -15.09
C VAL A 422 8.59 -16.85 -14.93
N VAL A 423 7.51 -17.43 -14.41
CA VAL A 423 7.40 -18.84 -14.01
C VAL A 423 6.47 -19.56 -14.97
N GLY A 424 6.83 -20.77 -15.37
CA GLY A 424 5.97 -21.61 -16.21
C GLY A 424 6.76 -22.67 -16.96
N PRO A 425 6.13 -23.74 -17.45
CA PRO A 425 6.82 -24.86 -18.10
C PRO A 425 7.53 -24.45 -19.40
N THR A 426 8.49 -25.23 -19.87
CA THR A 426 9.15 -24.99 -21.17
C THR A 426 8.12 -24.96 -22.30
N GLY A 427 8.24 -24.02 -23.24
CA GLY A 427 7.29 -23.87 -24.34
C GLY A 427 6.07 -22.99 -24.06
N SER A 428 5.81 -22.61 -22.80
CA SER A 428 4.66 -21.74 -22.40
C SER A 428 4.72 -20.29 -22.91
N GLY A 429 5.71 -19.89 -23.72
CA GLY A 429 5.80 -18.52 -24.25
C GLY A 429 6.40 -17.47 -23.31
N LYS A 430 6.98 -17.86 -22.16
CA LYS A 430 7.70 -16.96 -21.23
C LYS A 430 8.67 -16.01 -21.95
N SER A 431 9.46 -16.56 -22.86
CA SER A 431 10.47 -15.80 -23.58
C SER A 431 9.89 -14.90 -24.65
N THR A 432 8.76 -15.29 -25.22
CA THR A 432 8.01 -14.49 -26.18
C THR A 432 7.52 -13.21 -25.51
N ILE A 433 6.92 -13.33 -24.32
CA ILE A 433 6.34 -12.20 -23.57
C ILE A 433 7.37 -11.08 -23.36
N TRP A 434 8.54 -11.38 -22.79
CA TRP A 434 9.53 -10.32 -22.50
C TRP A 434 10.27 -9.83 -23.75
N ARG A 435 10.42 -10.66 -24.80
CA ARG A 435 11.05 -10.24 -26.06
C ARG A 435 10.16 -9.29 -26.85
N VAL A 436 8.86 -9.58 -26.93
CA VAL A 436 7.89 -8.69 -27.57
C VAL A 436 7.81 -7.38 -26.80
N LEU A 437 7.75 -7.43 -25.46
CA LEU A 437 7.79 -6.23 -24.62
C LEU A 437 9.05 -5.38 -24.85
N LYS A 438 10.22 -6.02 -24.89
CA LYS A 438 11.50 -5.34 -25.19
C LYS A 438 11.42 -4.59 -26.52
N LYS A 439 10.94 -5.26 -27.58
CA LYS A 439 10.91 -4.70 -28.92
C LYS A 439 9.87 -3.58 -29.04
N ALA A 440 8.73 -3.73 -28.38
CA ALA A 440 7.72 -2.68 -28.27
C ALA A 440 8.26 -1.43 -27.56
N GLN A 441 9.01 -1.60 -26.46
CA GLN A 441 9.64 -0.46 -25.78
C GLN A 441 10.68 0.26 -26.65
N LEU A 442 11.49 -0.49 -27.42
CA LEU A 442 12.43 0.10 -28.37
C LEU A 442 11.69 0.89 -29.48
N ALA A 443 10.60 0.35 -30.00
CA ALA A 443 9.74 1.03 -30.99
C ALA A 443 9.08 2.29 -30.40
N ALA A 444 8.77 2.28 -29.11
CA ALA A 444 8.26 3.45 -28.38
C ALA A 444 9.36 4.48 -28.02
N GLY A 445 10.60 4.30 -28.48
CA GLY A 445 11.71 5.23 -28.24
C GLY A 445 12.39 5.09 -26.87
N VAL A 446 12.11 4.02 -26.12
CA VAL A 446 12.76 3.78 -24.82
C VAL A 446 14.19 3.24 -25.04
N ALA A 447 15.18 3.95 -24.50
CA ALA A 447 16.58 3.51 -24.54
C ALA A 447 16.79 2.30 -23.61
N LEU A 448 16.82 1.09 -24.17
CA LEU A 448 16.87 -0.16 -23.40
C LEU A 448 18.14 -0.98 -23.74
N ARG A 449 18.98 -1.22 -22.72
CA ARG A 449 20.12 -2.15 -22.81
C ARG A 449 19.80 -3.49 -22.16
N THR A 450 19.93 -4.58 -22.91
CA THR A 450 19.67 -5.93 -22.39
C THR A 450 20.95 -6.74 -22.34
N VAL A 451 21.21 -7.39 -21.20
CA VAL A 451 22.25 -8.41 -21.04
C VAL A 451 21.57 -9.72 -20.65
N SER A 452 21.83 -10.78 -21.43
CA SER A 452 21.29 -12.11 -21.20
C SER A 452 22.39 -13.02 -20.69
N PHE A 453 22.12 -13.76 -19.61
CA PHE A 453 23.06 -14.70 -19.02
C PHE A 453 22.41 -16.08 -18.91
N ASN A 454 23.07 -17.09 -19.46
CA ASN A 454 22.66 -18.47 -19.30
C ASN A 454 23.48 -19.09 -18.16
N PRO A 455 22.92 -19.28 -16.95
CA PRO A 455 23.69 -19.86 -15.85
C PRO A 455 24.02 -21.34 -16.07
N LYS A 456 23.38 -22.04 -17.03
CA LYS A 456 23.82 -23.37 -17.45
C LYS A 456 25.08 -23.34 -18.32
N ALA A 457 25.53 -22.16 -18.78
CA ALA A 457 26.76 -22.03 -19.55
C ALA A 457 28.02 -22.28 -18.70
N MET A 458 27.90 -22.33 -17.37
CA MET A 458 29.01 -22.60 -16.47
C MET A 458 28.59 -23.36 -15.22
N ASN A 459 29.51 -24.15 -14.68
CA ASN A 459 29.29 -24.86 -13.42
C ASN A 459 29.08 -23.86 -12.27
N ARG A 460 28.20 -24.20 -11.31
CA ARG A 460 27.91 -23.45 -10.08
C ARG A 460 29.16 -22.95 -9.37
N MET A 461 30.21 -23.77 -9.25
CA MET A 461 31.45 -23.35 -8.56
C MET A 461 32.18 -22.23 -9.30
N ARG A 462 32.14 -22.24 -10.64
CA ARG A 462 32.67 -21.14 -11.47
C ARG A 462 31.74 -19.93 -11.50
N LEU A 463 30.45 -20.11 -11.24
CA LEU A 463 29.47 -19.02 -11.22
C LEU A 463 29.48 -18.27 -9.88
N LEU A 464 29.40 -18.99 -8.76
CA LEU A 464 29.20 -18.45 -7.42
C LEU A 464 30.45 -18.50 -6.54
N GLY A 465 31.50 -19.17 -6.99
CA GLY A 465 32.65 -19.51 -6.16
C GLY A 465 32.40 -20.76 -5.32
N HIS A 466 33.46 -21.23 -4.69
CA HIS A 466 33.40 -22.36 -3.78
C HIS A 466 34.50 -22.25 -2.72
N MET A 467 34.23 -22.85 -1.56
CA MET A 467 35.21 -23.03 -0.51
C MET A 467 35.77 -24.45 -0.66
N ASP A 468 37.08 -24.56 -0.81
CA ASP A 468 37.75 -25.85 -0.73
C ASP A 468 37.66 -26.33 0.73
N ILE A 469 37.14 -27.53 0.94
CA ILE A 469 36.83 -28.06 2.29
C ILE A 469 38.11 -28.47 3.02
N ASP A 470 39.13 -28.88 2.29
CA ASP A 470 40.39 -29.37 2.85
C ASP A 470 41.33 -28.21 3.18
N THR A 471 41.41 -27.20 2.31
CA THR A 471 42.28 -26.02 2.52
C THR A 471 41.56 -24.87 3.23
N ARG A 472 40.22 -24.88 3.27
CA ARG A 472 39.37 -23.75 3.72
C ARG A 472 39.56 -22.46 2.93
N GLU A 473 40.17 -22.53 1.74
CA GLU A 473 40.38 -21.37 0.89
C GLU A 473 39.15 -21.11 0.00
N TRP A 474 38.80 -19.84 -0.17
CA TRP A 474 37.71 -19.43 -1.04
C TRP A 474 38.23 -19.14 -2.45
N SER A 475 37.70 -19.86 -3.43
CA SER A 475 37.88 -19.58 -4.85
C SER A 475 36.66 -18.83 -5.37
N ASP A 476 36.88 -17.61 -5.89
CA ASP A 476 35.80 -16.80 -6.45
C ASP A 476 35.23 -17.38 -7.76
N GLY A 477 33.93 -17.20 -7.95
CA GLY A 477 33.26 -17.40 -9.23
C GLY A 477 32.92 -16.06 -9.88
N ILE A 478 32.44 -16.09 -11.12
CA ILE A 478 32.20 -14.89 -11.93
C ILE A 478 31.27 -13.89 -11.24
N LEU A 479 30.21 -14.34 -10.56
CA LEU A 479 29.31 -13.44 -9.82
C LEU A 479 29.94 -12.88 -8.56
N THR A 480 30.81 -13.63 -7.86
CA THR A 480 31.47 -13.10 -6.65
C THR A 480 32.65 -12.20 -7.00
N MET A 481 33.37 -12.47 -8.09
CA MET A 481 34.33 -11.55 -8.69
C MET A 481 33.64 -10.25 -9.11
N ALA A 482 32.57 -10.32 -9.89
CA ALA A 482 31.82 -9.14 -10.31
C ALA A 482 31.20 -8.40 -9.10
N ALA A 483 30.68 -9.12 -8.11
CA ALA A 483 30.19 -8.51 -6.89
C ALA A 483 31.30 -7.79 -6.12
N ARG A 484 32.52 -8.35 -6.06
CA ARG A 484 33.69 -7.71 -5.45
C ARG A 484 34.14 -6.47 -6.24
N GLU A 485 34.11 -6.49 -7.57
CA GLU A 485 34.40 -5.31 -8.40
C GLU A 485 33.33 -4.21 -8.23
N LEU A 486 32.06 -4.59 -8.07
CA LEU A 486 30.94 -3.68 -7.81
C LEU A 486 30.83 -3.28 -6.33
N THR A 487 31.67 -3.84 -5.47
CA THR A 487 31.80 -3.44 -4.07
C THR A 487 32.98 -2.48 -4.00
N MET A 488 32.69 -1.22 -3.71
CA MET A 488 33.72 -0.21 -3.53
C MET A 488 34.70 -0.64 -2.43
N PRO A 489 35.95 -0.13 -2.39
CA PRO A 489 36.88 -0.42 -1.29
C PRO A 489 36.32 -0.11 0.11
N SER A 490 35.28 0.72 0.18
CA SER A 490 34.48 1.06 1.36
C SER A 490 33.52 -0.06 1.83
N GLY A 491 33.37 -1.16 1.08
CA GLY A 491 32.38 -2.21 1.35
C GLY A 491 30.97 -1.87 0.86
N GLU A 492 30.78 -0.67 0.34
CA GLU A 492 29.51 -0.20 -0.21
C GLU A 492 29.30 -0.78 -1.62
N ARG A 493 28.13 -1.38 -1.84
CA ARG A 493 27.76 -1.94 -3.14
C ARG A 493 27.13 -0.85 -3.99
N ILE A 494 27.54 -0.76 -5.25
CA ILE A 494 26.88 0.13 -6.22
C ILE A 494 25.39 -0.19 -6.24
N GLN A 495 24.57 0.76 -5.78
CA GLN A 495 23.12 0.62 -5.84
C GLN A 495 22.67 0.72 -7.30
N PHE A 496 21.78 -0.18 -7.69
CA PHE A 496 21.15 -0.10 -9.00
C PHE A 496 20.08 0.99 -8.96
N ASP A 497 20.16 1.92 -9.92
CA ASP A 497 19.11 2.90 -10.14
C ASP A 497 17.77 2.23 -10.50
N ASN A 498 16.67 2.97 -10.33
CA ASN A 498 15.31 2.50 -10.62
C ASN A 498 15.07 2.12 -12.11
N ASN A 499 16.04 2.32 -12.99
CA ASN A 499 16.03 1.94 -14.40
C ASN A 499 16.65 0.55 -14.66
N VAL A 500 17.07 -0.18 -13.62
CA VAL A 500 17.66 -1.51 -13.74
C VAL A 500 16.67 -2.57 -13.28
N ASN A 501 16.41 -3.54 -14.16
CA ASN A 501 15.61 -4.72 -13.82
C ASN A 501 16.38 -6.03 -14.02
N PHE A 502 16.13 -6.97 -13.10
CA PHE A 502 16.49 -8.37 -13.17
C PHE A 502 15.26 -9.20 -13.49
N LEU A 503 15.32 -9.90 -14.61
CA LEU A 503 14.27 -10.81 -15.06
C LEU A 503 14.78 -12.23 -14.92
N PHE A 504 14.04 -13.08 -14.21
CA PHE A 504 14.38 -14.48 -14.03
C PHE A 504 13.35 -15.34 -14.75
N GLU A 505 13.80 -16.22 -15.65
CA GLU A 505 12.94 -17.23 -16.25
C GLU A 505 13.19 -18.56 -15.54
N THR A 506 12.14 -19.12 -14.95
CA THR A 506 12.18 -20.43 -14.28
C THR A 506 11.00 -21.30 -14.71
N ASP A 507 11.20 -22.61 -14.64
CA ASP A 507 10.16 -23.60 -14.88
C ASP A 507 9.25 -23.75 -13.65
N SER A 508 9.84 -23.77 -12.46
CA SER A 508 9.18 -24.01 -11.19
C SER A 508 9.73 -23.11 -10.09
N LEU A 509 8.92 -22.93 -9.03
CA LEU A 509 9.28 -22.27 -7.78
C LEU A 509 9.54 -23.26 -6.64
N GLN A 510 9.61 -24.56 -6.91
CA GLN A 510 9.76 -25.61 -5.88
C GLN A 510 10.96 -25.40 -4.94
N PHE A 511 11.94 -24.62 -5.39
CA PHE A 511 13.16 -24.32 -4.65
C PHE A 511 13.31 -22.85 -4.25
N ALA A 512 12.30 -22.02 -4.52
CA ALA A 512 12.30 -20.62 -4.13
C ALA A 512 11.92 -20.50 -2.65
N SER A 513 12.63 -19.64 -1.92
CA SER A 513 12.24 -19.34 -0.54
C SER A 513 10.95 -18.51 -0.50
N PRO A 514 10.11 -18.64 0.54
CA PRO A 514 8.94 -17.76 0.71
C PRO A 514 9.28 -16.27 0.71
N ALA A 515 10.48 -15.91 1.19
CA ALA A 515 10.99 -14.54 1.16
C ALA A 515 11.26 -14.06 -0.28
N THR A 516 11.79 -14.93 -1.14
CA THR A 516 11.98 -14.66 -2.57
C THR A 516 10.63 -14.46 -3.25
N VAL A 517 9.68 -15.35 -3.01
CA VAL A 517 8.35 -15.31 -3.64
C VAL A 517 7.55 -14.07 -3.22
N SER A 518 7.70 -13.59 -1.99
CA SER A 518 7.03 -12.37 -1.50
C SER A 518 7.66 -11.07 -2.02
N ARG A 519 8.99 -11.01 -2.10
CA ARG A 519 9.72 -9.77 -2.48
C ARG A 519 9.83 -9.55 -3.98
N MET A 520 9.82 -10.61 -4.80
CA MET A 520 9.95 -10.52 -6.25
C MET A 520 8.59 -10.36 -6.94
N GLY A 521 8.57 -9.68 -8.08
CA GLY A 521 7.41 -9.69 -8.98
C GLY A 521 7.25 -11.08 -9.58
N MET A 522 6.02 -11.60 -9.65
CA MET A 522 5.77 -12.98 -10.10
C MET A 522 4.78 -12.94 -11.26
N ILE A 523 5.21 -13.45 -12.41
CA ILE A 523 4.37 -13.65 -13.59
C ILE A 523 4.29 -15.14 -13.88
N PHE A 524 3.16 -15.76 -13.59
CA PHE A 524 2.90 -17.14 -13.99
C PHE A 524 2.37 -17.18 -15.42
N VAL A 525 2.99 -17.99 -16.27
CA VAL A 525 2.61 -18.23 -17.66
C VAL A 525 2.23 -19.70 -17.79
N SER A 526 0.94 -19.96 -17.92
CA SER A 526 0.42 -21.32 -18.03
C SER A 526 0.65 -21.87 -19.43
N GLU A 527 0.87 -23.18 -19.53
CA GLU A 527 0.82 -23.87 -20.82
C GLU A 527 -0.61 -24.02 -21.35
N GLU A 528 -1.61 -23.98 -20.46
CA GLU A 528 -3.04 -24.01 -20.84
C GLU A 528 -3.49 -22.74 -21.58
N ASP A 529 -2.66 -21.69 -21.57
CA ASP A 529 -2.94 -20.45 -22.28
C ASP A 529 -2.51 -20.51 -23.76
N ILE A 530 -1.94 -21.62 -24.23
CA ILE A 530 -1.49 -21.83 -25.61
C ILE A 530 -2.14 -23.08 -26.21
N SER A 531 -2.79 -22.93 -27.37
CA SER A 531 -3.34 -24.06 -28.12
C SER A 531 -2.27 -24.70 -29.00
N VAL A 532 -2.09 -26.02 -28.88
CA VAL A 532 -1.18 -26.78 -29.74
C VAL A 532 -1.58 -26.68 -31.21
N LYS A 533 -2.89 -26.63 -31.49
CA LYS A 533 -3.40 -26.49 -32.86
C LYS A 533 -3.01 -25.14 -33.49
N GLU A 534 -3.06 -24.07 -32.70
CA GLU A 534 -2.64 -22.73 -33.17
C GLU A 534 -1.15 -22.70 -33.48
N VAL A 535 -0.33 -23.33 -32.62
CA VAL A 535 1.13 -23.46 -32.83
C VAL A 535 1.44 -24.23 -34.11
N VAL A 536 0.75 -25.36 -34.33
CA VAL A 536 0.91 -26.18 -35.54
C VAL A 536 0.43 -25.43 -36.77
N ALA A 537 -0.74 -24.77 -36.72
CA ALA A 537 -1.27 -23.98 -37.83
C ALA A 537 -0.33 -22.85 -38.25
N GLN A 538 0.27 -22.14 -37.27
CA GLN A 538 1.25 -21.10 -37.55
C GLN A 538 2.54 -21.65 -38.16
N TRP A 539 3.00 -22.82 -37.70
CA TRP A 539 4.14 -23.52 -38.29
C TRP A 539 3.85 -23.97 -39.73
N VAL A 540 2.69 -24.59 -39.98
CA VAL A 540 2.26 -24.98 -41.33
C VAL A 540 2.22 -23.76 -42.23
N LYS A 541 1.60 -22.66 -41.81
CA LYS A 541 1.54 -21.39 -42.58
C LYS A 541 2.91 -20.87 -42.99
N SER A 542 3.96 -21.13 -42.21
CA SER A 542 5.33 -20.74 -42.57
C SER A 542 5.98 -21.60 -43.65
N LEU A 543 5.36 -22.72 -44.02
CA LEU A 543 5.87 -23.73 -44.97
C LEU A 543 4.89 -24.04 -46.12
N VAL A 544 3.69 -23.43 -46.14
CA VAL A 544 2.63 -23.70 -47.15
C VAL A 544 3.15 -23.51 -48.59
N ASP A 545 4.04 -22.55 -48.82
CA ASP A 545 4.59 -22.28 -50.14
C ASP A 545 5.59 -23.37 -50.62
N GLU A 546 6.16 -24.14 -49.68
CA GLU A 546 7.14 -25.20 -49.96
C GLU A 546 6.49 -26.59 -50.04
N HIS A 547 5.41 -26.82 -49.25
CA HIS A 547 4.76 -28.13 -49.12
C HIS A 547 3.22 -28.00 -49.05
N PRO A 548 2.52 -27.98 -50.20
CA PRO A 548 1.07 -27.77 -50.25
C PRO A 548 0.24 -28.90 -49.62
N ASP A 549 0.74 -30.15 -49.60
CA ASP A 549 0.04 -31.31 -49.03
C ASP A 549 0.27 -31.48 -47.51
N LEU A 550 1.11 -30.64 -46.91
CA LEU A 550 1.48 -30.70 -45.49
C LEU A 550 0.31 -30.56 -44.51
N PRO A 551 -0.71 -29.68 -44.75
CA PRO A 551 -1.86 -29.56 -43.86
C PRO A 551 -2.63 -30.87 -43.70
N ASP A 552 -2.91 -31.57 -44.79
CA ASP A 552 -3.67 -32.82 -44.79
C ASP A 552 -2.89 -33.92 -44.05
N TRP A 553 -1.57 -34.00 -44.26
CA TRP A 553 -0.71 -34.97 -43.56
C TRP A 553 -0.65 -34.72 -42.05
N ILE A 554 -0.57 -33.46 -41.62
CA ILE A 554 -0.59 -33.07 -40.21
C ILE A 554 -1.89 -33.51 -39.54
N ASP A 555 -3.02 -33.29 -40.20
CA ASP A 555 -4.34 -33.68 -39.71
C ASP A 555 -4.50 -35.21 -39.64
N GLU A 556 -3.97 -35.96 -40.62
CA GLU A 556 -4.11 -37.41 -40.65
C GLU A 556 -3.17 -38.13 -39.67
N HIS A 557 -1.91 -37.68 -39.55
CA HIS A 557 -0.86 -38.44 -38.89
C HIS A 557 -0.25 -37.75 -37.67
N PHE A 558 0.09 -36.46 -37.74
CA PHE A 558 0.85 -35.79 -36.68
C PHE A 558 0.07 -35.73 -35.37
N TYR A 559 -1.20 -35.29 -35.40
CA TYR A 559 -2.00 -35.18 -34.18
C TYR A 559 -2.23 -36.54 -33.51
N ARG A 560 -2.42 -37.61 -34.28
CA ARG A 560 -2.58 -38.97 -33.73
C ARG A 560 -1.32 -39.43 -32.99
N CYS A 561 -0.15 -39.25 -33.60
CA CYS A 561 1.13 -39.58 -32.98
C CYS A 561 1.41 -38.70 -31.75
N TYR A 562 1.12 -37.41 -31.85
CA TYR A 562 1.26 -36.45 -30.75
C TYR A 562 0.38 -36.83 -29.55
N GLU A 563 -0.91 -37.10 -29.77
CA GLU A 563 -1.84 -37.50 -28.72
C GLU A 563 -1.42 -38.82 -28.07
N TRP A 564 -0.97 -39.80 -28.86
CA TRP A 564 -0.44 -41.06 -28.33
C TRP A 564 0.78 -40.84 -27.43
N CYS A 565 1.77 -40.04 -27.86
CA CYS A 565 2.96 -39.73 -27.08
C CYS A 565 2.64 -39.00 -25.76
N VAL A 566 1.67 -38.08 -25.78
CA VAL A 566 1.25 -37.32 -24.60
C VAL A 566 0.44 -38.19 -23.64
N LEU A 567 -0.49 -39.02 -24.14
CA LEU A 567 -1.35 -39.89 -23.32
C LEU A 567 -0.59 -41.09 -22.73
N ALA A 568 0.38 -41.63 -23.45
CA ALA A 568 1.20 -42.75 -22.98
C ALA A 568 2.21 -42.36 -21.88
N GLY A 569 2.32 -41.07 -21.53
CA GLY A 569 3.24 -40.58 -20.49
C GLY A 569 4.72 -40.79 -20.85
N LEU A 570 5.04 -41.01 -22.12
CA LEU A 570 6.40 -41.30 -22.60
C LEU A 570 7.33 -40.07 -22.50
N VAL A 571 6.77 -38.89 -22.24
CA VAL A 571 7.51 -37.63 -22.16
C VAL A 571 7.38 -37.05 -20.74
N ASN A 572 8.32 -37.40 -19.86
CA ASN A 572 8.37 -36.88 -18.50
C ASN A 572 9.04 -35.49 -18.45
N GLY A 573 8.36 -34.51 -17.83
CA GLY A 573 8.93 -33.18 -17.55
C GLY A 573 8.97 -32.20 -18.73
N ILE A 574 8.33 -32.53 -19.86
CA ILE A 574 8.20 -31.64 -21.03
C ILE A 574 6.72 -31.27 -21.22
N GLY A 575 6.44 -29.99 -21.40
CA GLY A 575 5.09 -29.49 -21.64
C GLY A 575 4.51 -29.92 -22.99
N ARG A 576 3.18 -29.92 -23.10
CA ARG A 576 2.41 -30.22 -24.32
C ARG A 576 2.87 -29.44 -25.56
N VAL A 577 3.16 -28.15 -25.44
CA VAL A 577 3.60 -27.28 -26.53
C VAL A 577 5.04 -27.57 -26.92
N ALA A 578 5.90 -27.85 -25.94
CA ALA A 578 7.28 -28.23 -26.20
C ALA A 578 7.38 -29.60 -26.91
N ALA A 579 6.53 -30.56 -26.55
CA ALA A 579 6.41 -31.83 -27.25
C ALA A 579 5.96 -31.65 -28.70
N ALA A 580 5.00 -30.74 -28.96
CA ALA A 580 4.56 -30.42 -30.32
C ALA A 580 5.71 -29.81 -31.15
N HIS A 581 6.42 -28.81 -30.62
CA HIS A 581 7.58 -28.23 -31.31
C HIS A 581 8.69 -29.23 -31.60
N ASN A 582 8.95 -30.16 -30.68
CA ASN A 582 9.93 -31.22 -30.91
C ASN A 582 9.48 -32.12 -32.08
N GLY A 583 8.23 -32.58 -32.09
CA GLY A 583 7.69 -33.37 -33.20
C GLY A 583 7.76 -32.62 -34.54
N LEU A 584 7.32 -31.36 -34.58
CA LEU A 584 7.38 -30.53 -35.79
C LEU A 584 8.82 -30.30 -36.28
N SER A 585 9.80 -30.25 -35.37
CA SER A 585 11.21 -30.07 -35.76
C SER A 585 11.81 -31.27 -36.51
N HIS A 586 11.18 -32.45 -36.41
CA HIS A 586 11.56 -33.64 -37.18
C HIS A 586 10.85 -33.74 -38.53
N LEU A 587 9.84 -32.89 -38.78
CA LEU A 587 9.12 -32.81 -40.05
C LEU A 587 9.69 -31.77 -41.01
N ARG A 588 10.56 -30.90 -40.49
CA ARG A 588 11.35 -29.93 -41.26
C ARG A 588 12.65 -30.58 -41.70
#